data_AF-A0A565AUZ7-F1
#
_entry.id   AF-A0A565AUZ7-F1
#
_cell.length_a   1.000
_cell.length_b   1.000
_cell.length_c   1.000
_cell.angle_alpha   90.00
_cell.angle_beta   90.00
_cell.angle_gamma   90.00
#
_symmetry.space_group_name_H-M   'P 1'
#
loop_
_entity.id
_entity.type
_entity.pdbx_description
1 polymer ?
#
loop_
_entity_poly.entity_id
_entity_poly.type
_entity_poly.pdbx_seq_one_letter_code
_entity_poly.pdbx_strand_id
1 'polypeptide(L)'
;MGSDEGDVFLSKERFFSRILKLLVQPIHNLGAYKCSSSIEFGYVMAYSLYSIHWYCVKYDESQARPVLCYLGAKQFKGCSIVSASWSPHLPGECLVLLENGEIFLFDMNQRHCSRFRGCKVKVSWDGQGNSVNKTWLGCEFGWRIGVFVVARSDGVFVITGSSGKCSVRSLLEVESLNMAGREEFVGFVKAGSDGFRFILASPSYLFLCDQRSGVPLLKWQHHVEKPCFMDVYSLSDLGVRTEESTISCVIVGSFWNAQSQMFCYGPSPYVVKDPSSLYVWELPHKLLLPAGKCRCGDCVNREVKMKEYLPEWIDWQKKR
;
A
#
# COMPACT_ATOMS: atom_id res chain seq x y z
N MET A 1 -25.80 -18.50 20.50
CA MET A 1 -26.18 -17.07 20.35
C MET A 1 -24.97 -16.26 20.78
N GLY A 2 -24.11 -15.88 19.83
CA GLY A 2 -22.91 -15.08 20.10
C GLY A 2 -23.24 -13.61 19.90
N SER A 3 -22.98 -12.77 20.90
CA SER A 3 -23.09 -11.33 20.76
C SER A 3 -21.89 -10.82 19.96
N ASP A 4 -22.12 -10.37 18.74
CA ASP A 4 -21.17 -9.73 17.81
C ASP A 4 -20.54 -8.41 18.35
N GLU A 5 -20.72 -8.07 19.63
CA GLU A 5 -20.27 -6.79 20.21
C GLU A 5 -18.75 -6.73 20.50
N GLY A 6 -18.01 -7.83 20.27
CA GLY A 6 -16.58 -7.94 20.53
C GLY A 6 -15.64 -7.60 19.36
N ASP A 7 -16.14 -7.66 18.12
CA ASP A 7 -15.28 -7.68 16.92
C ASP A 7 -15.20 -6.33 16.18
N VAL A 8 -15.98 -5.34 16.61
CA VAL A 8 -16.07 -4.03 15.95
C VAL A 8 -15.50 -2.94 16.86
N PHE A 9 -14.42 -2.31 16.40
CA PHE A 9 -13.87 -1.12 17.05
C PHE A 9 -14.59 0.14 16.58
N LEU A 10 -15.04 0.96 17.53
CA LEU A 10 -15.70 2.23 17.25
C LEU A 10 -14.81 3.42 17.63
N SER A 11 -14.55 4.30 16.67
CA SER A 11 -13.98 5.63 16.91
C SER A 11 -15.10 6.67 16.90
N LYS A 12 -15.08 7.60 17.85
CA LYS A 12 -16.01 8.75 17.90
C LYS A 12 -15.53 9.95 17.08
N GLU A 13 -14.33 9.85 16.50
CA GLU A 13 -13.72 10.94 15.76
C GLU A 13 -14.44 11.19 14.44
N ARG A 14 -14.69 12.48 14.15
CA ARG A 14 -15.35 12.90 12.92
C ARG A 14 -14.31 13.14 11.83
N PHE A 15 -14.53 12.51 10.69
CA PHE A 15 -13.80 12.81 9.46
C PHE A 15 -14.54 13.91 8.71
N PHE A 16 -13.84 14.97 8.30
CA PHE A 16 -14.42 16.07 7.53
C PHE A 16 -14.37 15.83 6.01
N SER A 17 -13.95 14.64 5.60
CA SER A 17 -13.73 14.23 4.21
C SER A 17 -13.81 12.71 4.10
N ARG A 18 -14.07 12.22 2.89
CA ARG A 18 -14.13 10.78 2.59
C ARG A 18 -12.77 10.12 2.87
N ILE A 19 -12.78 9.00 3.58
CA ILE A 19 -11.60 8.16 3.78
C ILE A 19 -11.23 7.53 2.43
N LEU A 20 -9.96 7.68 2.05
CA LEU A 20 -9.41 7.14 0.80
C LEU A 20 -8.75 5.78 1.03
N LYS A 21 -8.00 5.63 2.13
CA LYS A 21 -7.31 4.38 2.47
C LYS A 21 -7.23 4.17 3.97
N LEU A 22 -7.30 2.90 4.37
CA LEU A 22 -6.98 2.41 5.70
C LEU A 22 -5.73 1.54 5.60
N LEU A 23 -4.76 1.77 6.48
CA LEU A 23 -3.50 1.04 6.53
C LEU A 23 -3.26 0.54 7.94
N VAL A 24 -2.88 -0.73 8.06
CA VAL A 24 -2.67 -1.40 9.35
C VAL A 24 -1.21 -1.81 9.48
N GLN A 25 -0.66 -1.62 10.68
CA GLN A 25 0.67 -2.10 11.05
C GLN A 25 0.55 -3.00 12.28
N PRO A 26 0.54 -4.33 12.11
CA PRO A 26 0.56 -5.25 13.25
C PRO A 26 1.90 -5.21 13.99
N ILE A 27 1.89 -5.40 15.31
CA ILE A 27 3.09 -5.55 16.13
C ILE A 27 3.30 -7.04 16.42
N HIS A 28 4.29 -7.65 15.76
CA HIS A 28 4.56 -9.08 15.89
C HIS A 28 5.38 -9.46 17.15
N ASN A 29 6.13 -8.51 17.73
CA ASN A 29 7.00 -8.74 18.88
C ASN A 29 6.47 -8.07 20.15
N LEU A 30 5.39 -8.62 20.70
CA LEU A 30 4.77 -8.17 21.96
C LEU A 30 5.73 -8.25 23.17
N GLY A 31 6.82 -9.01 23.07
CA GLY A 31 7.79 -9.23 24.15
C GLY A 31 8.82 -8.12 24.36
N ALA A 32 9.16 -7.34 23.33
CA ALA A 32 10.24 -6.33 23.41
C ALA A 32 9.76 -4.97 23.93
N TYR A 33 8.45 -4.71 23.87
CA TYR A 33 7.82 -3.45 24.31
C TYR A 33 6.93 -3.64 25.54
N LYS A 34 7.25 -4.62 26.40
CA LYS A 34 6.68 -4.75 27.76
C LYS A 34 7.21 -3.62 28.66
N CYS A 35 6.87 -2.39 28.35
CA CYS A 35 7.17 -1.25 29.20
C CYS A 35 5.97 -0.30 29.23
N SER A 36 4.85 -0.82 29.71
CA SER A 36 3.70 -0.12 30.30
C SER A 36 2.57 -1.14 30.50
N SER A 37 1.66 -0.86 31.42
CA SER A 37 0.52 -1.69 31.82
C SER A 37 -0.54 -1.93 30.74
N SER A 38 -0.19 -1.85 29.45
CA SER A 38 -1.12 -2.12 28.33
C SER A 38 -0.39 -2.76 27.16
N ILE A 39 -0.84 -3.95 26.76
CA ILE A 39 -0.33 -4.68 25.60
C ILE A 39 -0.86 -4.02 24.32
N GLU A 40 0.02 -3.58 23.42
CA GLU A 40 -0.38 -3.03 22.13
C GLU A 40 -0.29 -4.07 21.02
N PHE A 41 -1.34 -4.14 20.20
CA PHE A 41 -1.46 -5.10 19.10
C PHE A 41 -1.03 -4.52 17.75
N GLY A 42 -1.17 -3.22 17.56
CA GLY A 42 -0.82 -2.59 16.28
C GLY A 42 -1.33 -1.15 16.13
N TYR A 43 -1.01 -0.57 14.98
CA TYR A 43 -1.43 0.77 14.60
C TYR A 43 -2.35 0.74 13.39
N VAL A 44 -3.27 1.70 13.33
CA VAL A 44 -4.16 1.92 12.19
C VAL A 44 -4.05 3.37 11.76
N MET A 45 -3.90 3.59 10.47
CA MET A 45 -3.85 4.91 9.85
C MET A 45 -4.99 5.01 8.84
N ALA A 46 -5.77 6.08 8.97
CA ALA A 46 -6.84 6.41 8.05
C ALA A 46 -6.52 7.77 7.44
N TYR A 47 -6.42 7.84 6.11
CA TYR A 47 -6.22 9.13 5.45
C TYR A 47 -7.32 9.41 4.43
N SER A 48 -7.66 10.70 4.36
CA SER A 48 -8.55 11.32 3.39
C SER A 48 -7.70 12.12 2.40
N LEU A 49 -8.36 12.89 1.53
CA LEU A 49 -7.66 13.75 0.57
C LEU A 49 -6.72 14.77 1.25
N TYR A 50 -7.04 15.26 2.44
CA TYR A 50 -6.30 16.36 3.10
C TYR A 50 -5.99 16.13 4.58
N SER A 51 -6.35 14.98 5.14
CA SER A 51 -6.11 14.67 6.54
C SER A 51 -5.69 13.22 6.73
N ILE A 52 -4.90 12.99 7.76
CA ILE A 52 -4.48 11.66 8.19
C ILE A 52 -4.73 11.55 9.70
N HIS A 53 -5.25 10.40 10.10
CA HIS A 53 -5.67 10.09 11.46
C HIS A 53 -4.99 8.79 11.89
N TRP A 54 -4.49 8.76 13.12
CA TRP A 54 -3.76 7.62 13.66
C TRP A 54 -4.48 7.04 14.87
N TYR A 55 -4.41 5.72 14.97
CA TYR A 55 -5.00 4.95 16.03
C TYR A 55 -4.02 3.86 16.47
N CYS A 56 -4.11 3.45 17.74
CA CYS A 56 -3.45 2.28 18.30
C CYS A 56 -4.52 1.28 18.77
N VAL A 57 -4.33 0.00 18.48
CA VAL A 57 -5.13 -1.07 19.06
C VAL A 57 -4.37 -1.62 20.26
N LYS A 58 -4.95 -1.54 21.45
CA LYS A 58 -4.31 -1.99 22.69
C LYS A 58 -5.29 -2.73 23.60
N TYR A 59 -4.78 -3.57 24.49
CA TYR A 59 -5.57 -4.21 25.52
C TYR A 59 -5.86 -3.21 26.64
N ASP A 60 -7.14 -3.00 26.93
CA ASP A 60 -7.59 -2.21 28.07
C ASP A 60 -7.94 -3.16 29.22
N GLU A 61 -7.09 -3.18 30.26
CA GLU A 61 -7.31 -4.00 31.46
C GLU A 61 -8.64 -3.69 32.14
N SER A 62 -9.12 -2.43 32.07
CA SER A 62 -10.38 -2.03 32.70
C SER A 62 -11.61 -2.60 31.99
N GLN A 63 -11.52 -2.81 30.68
CA GLN A 63 -12.59 -3.38 29.86
C GLN A 63 -12.36 -4.86 29.53
N ALA A 64 -11.22 -5.43 29.96
CA ALA A 64 -10.77 -6.78 29.67
C ALA A 64 -10.82 -7.16 28.17
N ARG A 65 -10.66 -6.19 27.26
CA ARG A 65 -10.76 -6.39 25.81
C ARG A 65 -9.82 -5.45 25.03
N PRO A 66 -9.49 -5.77 23.77
CA PRO A 66 -8.85 -4.82 22.88
C PRO A 66 -9.73 -3.58 22.68
N VAL A 67 -9.10 -2.42 22.57
CA VAL A 67 -9.75 -1.14 22.29
C VAL A 67 -8.95 -0.36 21.25
N LEU A 68 -9.66 0.43 20.43
CA LEU A 68 -9.07 1.36 19.49
C LEU A 68 -8.89 2.73 20.16
N CYS A 69 -7.65 3.15 20.32
CA CYS A 69 -7.29 4.43 20.91
C CYS A 69 -6.90 5.41 19.80
N TYR A 70 -7.58 6.55 19.74
CA TYR A 70 -7.18 7.63 18.86
C TYR A 70 -5.89 8.30 19.37
N LEU A 71 -4.91 8.42 18.48
CA LEU A 71 -3.61 9.02 18.80
C LEU A 71 -3.48 10.47 18.32
N GLY A 72 -4.29 10.86 17.34
CA GLY A 72 -4.30 12.22 16.79
C GLY A 72 -4.48 12.25 15.29
N ALA A 73 -4.39 13.45 14.73
CA ALA A 73 -4.49 13.69 13.29
C ALA A 73 -3.64 14.86 12.83
N LYS A 74 -3.37 14.89 11.53
CA LYS A 74 -2.73 16.00 10.82
C LYS A 74 -3.55 16.37 9.61
N GLN A 75 -3.78 17.67 9.45
CA GLN A 75 -4.39 18.24 8.25
C GLN A 75 -3.31 18.95 7.41
N PHE A 76 -3.36 18.74 6.09
CA PHE A 76 -2.51 19.38 5.10
C PHE A 76 -3.35 20.41 4.34
N LYS A 77 -3.09 21.69 4.60
CA LYS A 77 -3.86 22.79 4.00
C LYS A 77 -3.38 23.02 2.57
N GLY A 78 -4.30 22.89 1.61
CA GLY A 78 -4.04 23.25 0.21
C GLY A 78 -3.16 22.26 -0.58
N CYS A 79 -2.90 21.07 -0.04
CA CYS A 79 -2.17 20.03 -0.78
C CYS A 79 -2.71 18.64 -0.41
N SER A 80 -3.01 17.83 -1.43
CA SER A 80 -3.62 16.52 -1.23
C SER A 80 -2.58 15.45 -0.85
N ILE A 81 -3.02 14.45 -0.10
CA ILE A 81 -2.22 13.26 0.22
C ILE A 81 -2.27 12.33 -0.99
N VAL A 82 -1.11 12.01 -1.54
CA VAL A 82 -0.94 11.04 -2.64
C VAL A 82 -0.85 9.63 -2.08
N SER A 83 0.00 9.45 -1.08
CA SER A 83 0.29 8.14 -0.52
C SER A 83 0.81 8.28 0.91
N ALA A 84 0.62 7.22 1.68
CA ALA A 84 1.19 7.07 3.00
C ALA A 84 1.52 5.60 3.23
N SER A 85 2.53 5.34 4.06
CA SER A 85 3.00 3.99 4.39
C SER A 85 3.46 3.91 5.83
N TRP A 86 3.34 2.72 6.41
CA TRP A 86 3.89 2.39 7.72
C TRP A 86 5.34 1.92 7.59
N SER A 87 6.18 2.26 8.56
CA SER A 87 7.57 1.80 8.61
C SER A 87 7.62 0.30 8.90
N PRO A 88 8.30 -0.52 8.09
CA PRO A 88 8.55 -1.90 8.44
C PRO A 88 9.61 -2.03 9.54
N HIS A 89 10.34 -0.94 9.84
CA HIS A 89 11.47 -0.94 10.77
C HIS A 89 11.08 -0.50 12.17
N LEU A 90 10.19 0.48 12.28
CA LEU A 90 9.79 1.09 13.54
C LEU A 90 8.26 1.07 13.69
N PRO A 91 7.70 0.39 14.71
CA PRO A 91 6.28 0.46 15.02
C PRO A 91 5.84 1.92 15.18
N GLY A 92 4.66 2.30 14.70
CA GLY A 92 4.13 3.65 14.88
C GLY A 92 4.85 4.74 14.09
N GLU A 93 5.88 4.45 13.29
CA GLU A 93 6.48 5.41 12.37
C GLU A 93 5.79 5.32 11.01
N CYS A 94 5.38 6.46 10.43
CA CYS A 94 4.77 6.50 9.09
C CYS A 94 5.33 7.61 8.21
N LEU A 95 5.26 7.38 6.90
CA LEU A 95 5.65 8.31 5.85
C LEU A 95 4.40 8.81 5.13
N VAL A 96 4.36 10.10 4.78
CA VAL A 96 3.27 10.72 4.02
C VAL A 96 3.86 11.54 2.89
N LEU A 97 3.39 11.28 1.67
CA LEU A 97 3.72 12.01 0.44
C LEU A 97 2.53 12.87 0.01
N LEU A 98 2.81 14.14 -0.26
CA LEU A 98 1.85 15.09 -0.78
C LEU A 98 2.00 15.30 -2.30
N GLU A 99 0.95 15.82 -2.92
CA GLU A 99 0.88 16.11 -4.36
C GLU A 99 1.92 17.14 -4.84
N ASN A 100 2.37 18.02 -3.95
CA ASN A 100 3.46 18.96 -4.23
C ASN A 100 4.86 18.32 -4.12
N GLY A 101 4.97 17.02 -3.80
CA GLY A 101 6.22 16.30 -3.59
C GLY A 101 6.85 16.50 -2.22
N GLU A 102 6.17 17.18 -1.28
CA GLU A 102 6.62 17.23 0.10
C GLU A 102 6.39 15.90 0.80
N ILE A 103 7.35 15.55 1.66
CA ILE A 103 7.35 14.30 2.41
C ILE A 103 7.43 14.61 3.90
N PHE A 104 6.58 13.94 4.67
CA PHE A 104 6.53 14.05 6.12
C PHE A 104 6.74 12.69 6.76
N LEU A 105 7.59 12.64 7.78
CA LEU A 105 7.79 11.49 8.63
C LEU A 105 7.15 11.78 10.00
N PHE A 106 6.36 10.84 10.50
CA PHE A 106 5.70 10.95 11.81
C PHE A 106 6.07 9.75 12.67
N ASP A 107 6.25 9.97 13.97
CA ASP A 107 6.54 8.93 14.96
C ASP A 107 5.48 8.98 16.08
N MET A 108 4.71 7.90 16.19
CA MET A 108 3.64 7.73 17.18
C MET A 108 4.12 7.09 18.49
N ASN A 109 5.34 6.54 18.55
CA ASN A 109 5.86 5.87 19.74
C ASN A 109 6.36 6.83 20.81
N GLN A 110 6.56 8.12 20.50
CA GLN A 110 7.05 9.12 21.47
C GLN A 110 5.95 9.58 22.42
N ARG A 111 5.45 8.65 23.25
CA ARG A 111 4.40 8.89 24.26
C ARG A 111 4.81 9.83 25.38
N HIS A 112 6.10 10.16 25.47
CA HIS A 112 6.67 11.01 26.53
C HIS A 112 6.82 12.49 26.14
N CYS A 113 6.50 12.86 24.89
CA CYS A 113 6.45 14.27 24.49
C CYS A 113 4.99 14.64 24.24
N SER A 114 4.49 15.66 24.96
CA SER A 114 3.14 16.22 24.84
C SER A 114 2.79 16.81 23.45
N ARG A 115 3.66 16.61 22.46
CA ARG A 115 3.50 17.07 21.08
C ARG A 115 3.91 15.95 20.13
N PHE A 116 2.91 15.44 19.43
CA PHE A 116 3.02 14.70 18.18
C PHE A 116 4.13 15.31 17.29
N ARG A 117 5.19 14.55 17.01
CA ARG A 117 6.37 15.06 16.30
C ARG A 117 6.40 14.51 14.87
N GLY A 118 5.86 15.31 13.95
CA GLY A 118 6.11 15.15 12.53
C GLY A 118 7.27 16.02 12.09
N CYS A 119 8.18 15.49 11.27
CA CYS A 119 9.20 16.30 10.61
C CYS A 119 9.02 16.27 9.09
N LYS A 120 9.13 17.45 8.47
CA LYS A 120 9.24 17.52 7.01
C LYS A 120 10.62 17.01 6.61
N VAL A 121 10.66 16.01 5.73
CA VAL A 121 11.90 15.51 5.15
C VAL A 121 12.43 16.57 4.19
N LYS A 122 13.68 17.01 4.41
CA LYS A 122 14.29 18.08 3.60
C LYS A 122 14.80 17.51 2.29
N VAL A 123 13.91 17.42 1.31
CA VAL A 123 14.19 16.90 -0.03
C VAL A 123 14.24 18.07 -1.01
N SER A 124 15.28 18.13 -1.82
CA SER A 124 15.32 18.99 -3.01
C SER A 124 15.19 18.09 -4.22
N TRP A 125 14.20 18.40 -5.06
CA TRP A 125 13.97 17.75 -6.35
C TRP A 125 14.65 18.52 -7.50
N ASP A 126 15.45 19.55 -7.15
CA ASP A 126 16.09 20.45 -8.10
C ASP A 126 17.14 19.67 -8.91
N GLY A 127 17.01 19.70 -10.24
CA GLY A 127 17.87 18.95 -11.16
C GLY A 127 17.25 17.68 -11.76
N GLN A 128 16.10 17.21 -11.26
CA GLN A 128 15.37 16.04 -11.80
C GLN A 128 14.20 16.42 -12.71
N GLY A 129 14.40 17.49 -13.50
CA GLY A 129 13.46 18.00 -14.48
C GLY A 129 12.23 18.66 -13.86
N ASN A 130 12.16 19.99 -13.89
CA ASN A 130 10.92 20.74 -13.71
C ASN A 130 10.04 20.55 -14.96
N SER A 131 9.57 19.32 -15.17
CA SER A 131 8.62 18.99 -16.20
C SER A 131 7.23 19.32 -15.68
N VAL A 132 6.62 20.37 -16.22
CA VAL A 132 5.19 20.65 -16.10
C VAL A 132 4.44 19.37 -16.51
N ASN A 133 3.57 18.82 -15.65
CA ASN A 133 2.77 17.58 -15.81
C ASN A 133 3.35 16.25 -15.27
N LYS A 134 4.17 16.24 -14.22
CA LYS A 134 4.51 14.98 -13.52
C LYS A 134 3.61 14.76 -12.31
N THR A 135 3.12 13.54 -12.13
CA THR A 135 2.24 13.15 -11.02
C THR A 135 2.96 12.21 -10.06
N TRP A 136 2.83 12.47 -8.77
CA TRP A 136 3.35 11.55 -7.75
C TRP A 136 2.43 10.34 -7.63
N LEU A 137 3.01 9.16 -7.48
CA LEU A 137 2.29 7.89 -7.46
C LEU A 137 2.27 7.25 -6.08
N GLY A 138 3.38 7.35 -5.34
CA GLY A 138 3.39 6.93 -3.95
C GLY A 138 4.75 6.92 -3.28
N CYS A 139 4.74 6.59 -1.98
CA CYS A 139 5.93 6.52 -1.15
C CYS A 139 5.94 5.28 -0.26
N GLU A 140 7.11 4.67 -0.13
CA GLU A 140 7.33 3.49 0.69
C GLU A 140 8.64 3.61 1.46
N PHE A 141 8.71 2.90 2.58
CA PHE A 141 9.98 2.72 3.28
C PHE A 141 10.90 1.80 2.48
N GLY A 142 12.20 2.09 2.55
CA GLY A 142 13.24 1.29 1.96
C GLY A 142 13.63 0.08 2.82
N TRP A 143 14.64 -0.64 2.36
CA TRP A 143 15.18 -1.83 3.04
C TRP A 143 15.86 -1.57 4.39
N ARG A 144 16.14 -0.31 4.75
CA ARG A 144 16.68 0.08 6.06
C ARG A 144 16.09 1.39 6.56
N ILE A 145 16.24 1.65 7.85
CA ILE A 145 15.86 2.92 8.50
C ILE A 145 16.49 4.11 7.77
N GLY A 146 15.69 5.16 7.57
CA GLY A 146 16.12 6.41 6.93
C GLY A 146 16.30 6.32 5.40
N VAL A 147 15.91 5.22 4.78
CA VAL A 147 15.83 5.09 3.32
C VAL A 147 14.35 5.06 2.94
N PHE A 148 13.98 5.88 1.95
CA PHE A 148 12.62 5.96 1.41
C PHE A 148 12.65 5.80 -0.10
N VAL A 149 11.57 5.27 -0.66
CA VAL A 149 11.36 5.14 -2.10
C VAL A 149 10.13 5.93 -2.47
N VAL A 150 10.26 6.75 -3.50
CA VAL A 150 9.18 7.62 -3.96
C VAL A 150 9.05 7.46 -5.47
N ALA A 151 7.83 7.22 -5.93
CA ALA A 151 7.52 7.07 -7.33
C ALA A 151 6.76 8.29 -7.86
N ARG A 152 7.17 8.73 -9.04
CA ARG A 152 6.54 9.76 -9.86
C ARG A 152 6.32 9.19 -11.26
N SER A 153 5.45 9.79 -12.05
CA SER A 153 5.09 9.25 -13.37
C SER A 153 6.27 9.09 -14.33
N ASP A 154 7.40 9.77 -14.11
CA ASP A 154 8.61 9.66 -14.92
C ASP A 154 9.73 8.82 -14.31
N GLY A 155 9.66 8.49 -13.03
CA GLY A 155 10.79 7.88 -12.36
C GLY A 155 10.52 7.43 -10.93
N VAL A 156 11.44 6.62 -10.43
CA VAL A 156 11.50 6.20 -9.03
C VAL A 156 12.77 6.75 -8.42
N PHE A 157 12.64 7.32 -7.23
CA PHE A 157 13.71 7.97 -6.51
C PHE A 157 13.93 7.30 -5.16
N VAL A 158 15.19 7.14 -4.80
CA VAL A 158 15.61 6.71 -3.46
C VAL A 158 16.09 7.92 -2.70
N ILE A 159 15.48 8.14 -1.55
CA ILE A 159 15.87 9.20 -0.61
C ILE A 159 16.63 8.55 0.52
N THR A 160 17.82 9.05 0.82
CA THR A 160 18.59 8.60 1.99
C THR A 160 18.82 9.75 2.94
N GLY A 161 18.42 9.58 4.20
CA GLY A 161 18.63 10.56 5.26
C GLY A 161 19.87 10.24 6.10
N SER A 162 20.75 11.22 6.28
CA SER A 162 21.77 11.22 7.33
C SER A 162 21.72 12.55 8.08
N SER A 163 21.51 12.49 9.41
CA SER A 163 21.70 13.60 10.37
C SER A 163 21.34 15.02 9.88
N GLY A 164 20.19 15.18 9.21
CA GLY A 164 19.63 16.49 8.81
C GLY A 164 19.80 16.89 7.34
N LYS A 165 20.52 16.11 6.52
CA LYS A 165 20.54 16.26 5.05
C LYS A 165 20.00 14.99 4.39
N CYS A 166 19.10 15.16 3.44
CA CYS A 166 18.63 14.06 2.61
C CYS A 166 19.25 14.19 1.22
N SER A 167 19.72 13.07 0.68
CA SER A 167 20.10 12.97 -0.72
C SER A 167 19.01 12.24 -1.50
N VAL A 168 18.80 12.67 -2.74
CA VAL A 168 17.87 12.05 -3.69
C VAL A 168 18.69 11.44 -4.81
N ARG A 169 18.45 10.17 -5.11
CA ARG A 169 19.05 9.47 -6.25
C ARG A 169 17.94 8.92 -7.13
N SER A 170 17.99 9.21 -8.43
CA SER A 170 17.17 8.53 -9.42
C SER A 170 17.56 7.05 -9.45
N LEU A 171 16.58 6.17 -9.22
CA LEU A 171 16.76 4.73 -9.26
C LEU A 171 16.44 4.19 -10.64
N LEU A 172 15.30 4.62 -11.19
CA LEU A 172 14.77 4.14 -12.45
C LEU A 172 14.02 5.30 -13.13
N GLU A 173 14.21 5.43 -14.44
CA GLU A 173 13.54 6.45 -15.25
C GLU A 173 12.77 5.75 -16.36
N VAL A 174 11.62 6.30 -16.71
CA VAL A 174 10.80 5.80 -17.83
C VAL A 174 11.62 5.67 -19.11
N GLU A 175 12.51 6.62 -19.37
CA GLU A 175 13.36 6.67 -20.56
C GLU A 175 14.35 5.49 -20.63
N SER A 176 14.79 4.96 -19.48
CA SER A 176 15.75 3.84 -19.45
C SER A 176 15.11 2.47 -19.69
N LEU A 177 13.77 2.38 -19.68
CA LEU A 177 13.03 1.11 -19.80
C LEU A 177 12.75 0.64 -21.23
N ASN A 178 13.24 1.40 -22.22
CA ASN A 178 13.05 1.16 -23.65
C ASN A 178 11.59 0.78 -23.96
N MET A 179 10.67 1.62 -23.49
CA MET A 179 9.23 1.43 -23.67
C MET A 179 8.79 2.07 -24.99
N ALA A 180 7.79 1.48 -25.64
CA ALA A 180 7.25 2.03 -26.89
C ALA A 180 6.35 3.23 -26.59
N GLY A 181 6.53 4.34 -27.31
CA GLY A 181 5.68 5.51 -27.21
C GLY A 181 5.89 6.35 -25.95
N ARG A 182 4.88 7.16 -25.59
CA ARG A 182 4.85 7.98 -24.37
C ARG A 182 4.27 7.19 -23.20
N GLU A 183 4.98 6.13 -22.79
CA GLU A 183 4.65 5.43 -21.57
C GLU A 183 5.07 6.27 -20.36
N GLU A 184 4.30 6.21 -19.30
CA GLU A 184 4.63 6.79 -18.00
C GLU A 184 4.21 5.80 -16.91
N PHE A 185 4.76 5.95 -15.72
CA PHE A 185 4.28 5.18 -14.58
C PHE A 185 2.93 5.73 -14.13
N VAL A 186 1.98 4.83 -13.91
CA VAL A 186 0.62 5.12 -13.47
C VAL A 186 0.27 4.42 -12.15
N GLY A 187 1.14 3.50 -11.69
CA GLY A 187 0.97 2.81 -10.41
C GLY A 187 2.30 2.45 -9.78
N PHE A 188 2.30 2.44 -8.44
CA PHE A 188 3.44 2.05 -7.62
C PHE A 188 2.94 1.32 -6.37
N VAL A 189 3.56 0.18 -6.05
CA VAL A 189 3.23 -0.58 -4.84
C VAL A 189 4.47 -1.28 -4.29
N LYS A 190 4.57 -1.37 -2.96
CA LYS A 190 5.57 -2.21 -2.30
C LYS A 190 5.32 -3.68 -2.64
N ALA A 191 6.39 -4.44 -2.84
CA ALA A 191 6.28 -5.84 -3.21
C ALA A 191 7.28 -6.68 -2.42
N GLY A 192 6.89 -7.92 -2.13
CA GLY A 192 7.71 -8.88 -1.39
C GLY A 192 7.86 -8.54 0.11
N SER A 193 8.15 -9.59 0.89
CA SER A 193 8.38 -9.50 2.34
C SER A 193 9.81 -9.06 2.70
N ASP A 194 10.72 -9.04 1.73
CA ASP A 194 12.14 -8.75 1.93
C ASP A 194 12.47 -7.26 2.11
N GLY A 195 11.50 -6.37 1.87
CA GLY A 195 11.71 -4.93 1.99
C GLY A 195 12.54 -4.32 0.84
N PHE A 196 12.96 -5.08 -0.16
CA PHE A 196 13.75 -4.58 -1.30
C PHE A 196 12.93 -4.35 -2.56
N ARG A 197 11.86 -5.11 -2.76
CA ARG A 197 11.15 -5.11 -4.04
C ARG A 197 9.98 -4.13 -4.07
N PHE A 198 9.59 -3.73 -5.27
CA PHE A 198 8.40 -2.95 -5.55
C PHE A 198 7.95 -3.22 -6.99
N ILE A 199 6.68 -2.95 -7.29
CA ILE A 199 6.14 -3.06 -8.64
C ILE A 199 5.72 -1.68 -9.13
N LEU A 200 6.04 -1.43 -10.40
CA LEU A 200 5.53 -0.30 -11.15
C LEU A 200 4.56 -0.79 -12.23
N ALA A 201 3.53 0.00 -12.48
CA ALA A 201 2.65 -0.17 -13.62
C ALA A 201 2.81 1.02 -14.56
N SER A 202 2.86 0.73 -15.86
CA SER A 202 2.62 1.68 -16.94
C SER A 202 1.28 1.32 -17.62
N PRO A 203 0.82 2.07 -18.64
CA PRO A 203 -0.36 1.68 -19.41
C PRO A 203 -0.30 0.27 -20.02
N SER A 204 0.90 -0.20 -20.38
CA SER A 204 1.07 -1.48 -21.09
C SER A 204 1.82 -2.56 -20.31
N TYR A 205 2.67 -2.17 -19.34
CA TYR A 205 3.63 -3.07 -18.71
C TYR A 205 3.59 -3.01 -17.18
N LEU A 206 3.92 -4.16 -16.57
CA LEU A 206 4.31 -4.26 -15.18
C LEU A 206 5.82 -4.48 -15.09
N PHE A 207 6.43 -3.89 -14.07
CA PHE A 207 7.86 -4.00 -13.78
C PHE A 207 8.06 -4.42 -12.33
N LEU A 208 8.70 -5.56 -12.11
CA LEU A 208 9.21 -5.93 -10.79
C LEU A 208 10.61 -5.34 -10.65
N CYS A 209 10.83 -4.51 -9.63
CA CYS A 209 12.07 -3.80 -9.42
C CYS A 209 12.67 -4.11 -8.04
N ASP A 210 13.97 -3.87 -7.90
CA ASP A 210 14.70 -3.93 -6.64
C ASP A 210 15.32 -2.57 -6.34
N GLN A 211 15.18 -2.08 -5.10
CA GLN A 211 15.73 -0.79 -4.67
C GLN A 211 17.24 -0.64 -4.83
N ARG A 212 17.96 -1.75 -4.97
CA ARG A 212 19.42 -1.81 -5.14
C ARG A 212 19.84 -1.82 -6.61
N SER A 213 18.89 -2.04 -7.53
CA SER A 213 19.14 -2.18 -8.96
C SER A 213 18.51 -1.01 -9.74
N GLY A 214 19.25 -0.45 -10.69
CA GLY A 214 18.72 0.53 -11.64
C GLY A 214 17.97 -0.08 -12.83
N VAL A 215 17.84 -1.41 -12.87
CA VAL A 215 17.13 -2.16 -13.91
C VAL A 215 16.04 -3.04 -13.30
N PRO A 216 14.87 -3.20 -13.94
CA PRO A 216 13.86 -4.14 -13.50
C PRO A 216 14.38 -5.57 -13.45
N LEU A 217 13.93 -6.32 -12.46
CA LEU A 217 14.13 -7.76 -12.36
C LEU A 217 13.26 -8.50 -13.39
N LEU A 218 12.02 -8.06 -13.57
CA LEU A 218 11.07 -8.61 -14.53
C LEU A 218 10.29 -7.49 -15.21
N LYS A 219 9.91 -7.73 -16.47
CA LYS A 219 9.04 -6.87 -17.29
C LYS A 219 8.07 -7.77 -18.04
N TRP A 220 6.77 -7.50 -17.95
CA TRP A 220 5.74 -8.24 -18.69
C TRP A 220 4.54 -7.36 -19.03
N GLN A 221 3.77 -7.74 -20.04
CA GLN A 221 2.55 -7.04 -20.44
C GLN A 221 1.37 -7.49 -19.59
N HIS A 222 0.48 -6.56 -19.24
CA HIS A 222 -0.72 -6.87 -18.46
C HIS A 222 -2.03 -6.72 -19.24
N HIS A 223 -2.05 -6.07 -20.40
CA HIS A 223 -3.24 -5.94 -21.27
C HIS A 223 -4.49 -5.35 -20.58
N VAL A 224 -4.31 -4.55 -19.53
CA VAL A 224 -5.41 -3.84 -18.85
C VAL A 224 -5.44 -2.41 -19.37
N GLU A 225 -6.56 -1.99 -19.95
CA GLU A 225 -6.70 -0.63 -20.45
C GLU A 225 -6.92 0.36 -19.28
N LYS A 226 -6.09 1.41 -19.22
CA LYS A 226 -6.13 2.47 -18.18
C LYS A 226 -6.09 1.89 -16.75
N PRO A 227 -5.02 1.18 -16.37
CA PRO A 227 -4.93 0.62 -15.03
C PRO A 227 -4.97 1.74 -13.99
N CYS A 228 -5.84 1.59 -12.99
CA CYS A 228 -6.03 2.55 -11.90
C CYS A 228 -6.07 1.90 -10.52
N PHE A 229 -5.86 0.59 -10.46
CA PHE A 229 -5.71 -0.18 -9.24
C PHE A 229 -4.54 -1.15 -9.39
N MET A 230 -3.73 -1.24 -8.35
CA MET A 230 -2.68 -2.24 -8.26
C MET A 230 -2.45 -2.60 -6.79
N ASP A 231 -2.32 -3.90 -6.51
CA ASP A 231 -1.94 -4.38 -5.18
C ASP A 231 -1.15 -5.69 -5.28
N VAL A 232 -0.38 -5.99 -4.24
CA VAL A 232 0.47 -7.18 -4.16
C VAL A 232 0.17 -7.95 -2.88
N TYR A 233 -0.02 -9.25 -3.02
CA TYR A 233 -0.31 -10.16 -1.92
C TYR A 233 0.69 -11.31 -1.93
N SER A 234 1.05 -11.83 -0.76
CA SER A 234 1.62 -13.17 -0.74
C SER A 234 0.50 -14.17 -1.06
N LEU A 235 0.85 -15.31 -1.67
CA LEU A 235 -0.15 -16.36 -1.88
C LEU A 235 -0.71 -16.90 -0.56
N SER A 236 0.08 -16.87 0.51
CA SER A 236 -0.36 -17.21 1.85
C SER A 236 -1.44 -16.27 2.39
N ASP A 237 -1.36 -14.97 2.10
CA ASP A 237 -2.41 -13.99 2.47
C ASP A 237 -3.75 -14.29 1.78
N LEU A 238 -3.69 -14.91 0.60
CA LEU A 238 -4.86 -15.37 -0.15
C LEU A 238 -5.35 -16.76 0.27
N GLY A 239 -4.76 -17.35 1.32
CA GLY A 239 -5.13 -18.66 1.85
C GLY A 239 -4.56 -19.85 1.05
N VAL A 240 -3.64 -19.60 0.11
CA VAL A 240 -3.01 -20.65 -0.68
C VAL A 240 -1.84 -21.21 0.10
N ARG A 241 -1.93 -22.50 0.43
CA ARG A 241 -0.82 -23.24 1.05
C ARG A 241 0.23 -23.52 -0.02
N THR A 242 1.30 -22.73 -0.02
CA THR A 242 2.51 -22.99 -0.81
C THR A 242 3.62 -23.47 0.11
N GLU A 243 4.44 -24.41 -0.35
CA GLU A 243 5.65 -24.81 0.37
C GLU A 243 6.71 -23.69 0.35
N GLU A 244 6.64 -22.81 -0.66
CA GLU A 244 7.52 -21.66 -0.81
C GLU A 244 6.81 -20.37 -0.39
N SER A 245 7.31 -19.74 0.67
CA SER A 245 6.85 -18.45 1.21
C SER A 245 7.24 -17.24 0.35
N THR A 246 7.93 -17.46 -0.77
CA THR A 246 8.49 -16.42 -1.63
C THR A 246 7.60 -16.07 -2.82
N ILE A 247 6.55 -16.85 -3.07
CA ILE A 247 5.63 -16.62 -4.19
C ILE A 247 4.63 -15.53 -3.82
N SER A 248 4.64 -14.47 -4.62
CA SER A 248 3.74 -13.33 -4.50
C SER A 248 2.85 -13.24 -5.72
N CYS A 249 1.76 -12.50 -5.58
CA CYS A 249 0.84 -12.25 -6.65
C CYS A 249 0.54 -10.76 -6.74
N VAL A 250 0.53 -10.23 -7.96
CA VAL A 250 0.12 -8.87 -8.25
C VAL A 250 -1.21 -8.88 -8.97
N ILE A 251 -2.12 -8.01 -8.52
CA ILE A 251 -3.39 -7.73 -9.17
C ILE A 251 -3.30 -6.34 -9.75
N VAL A 252 -3.60 -6.21 -11.03
CA VAL A 252 -3.72 -4.92 -11.72
C VAL A 252 -5.10 -4.81 -12.34
N GLY A 253 -5.74 -3.66 -12.20
CA GLY A 253 -7.12 -3.49 -12.63
C GLY A 253 -7.49 -2.07 -13.03
N SER A 254 -8.62 -1.97 -13.73
CA SER A 254 -9.23 -0.74 -14.19
C SER A 254 -10.71 -0.73 -13.82
N PHE A 255 -11.10 0.19 -12.95
CA PHE A 255 -12.51 0.42 -12.61
C PHE A 255 -13.29 1.07 -13.75
N TRP A 256 -12.60 1.73 -14.70
CA TRP A 256 -13.23 2.34 -15.87
C TRP A 256 -13.86 1.30 -16.79
N ASN A 257 -13.15 0.18 -16.96
CA ASN A 257 -13.51 -0.85 -17.93
C ASN A 257 -13.89 -2.18 -17.27
N ALA A 258 -13.95 -2.22 -15.93
CA ALA A 258 -14.17 -3.43 -15.14
C ALA A 258 -13.24 -4.60 -15.53
N GLN A 259 -12.00 -4.29 -15.88
CA GLN A 259 -10.97 -5.27 -16.27
C GLN A 259 -9.98 -5.45 -15.13
N SER A 260 -9.57 -6.70 -14.89
CA SER A 260 -8.51 -7.02 -13.94
C SER A 260 -7.70 -8.20 -14.43
N GLN A 261 -6.41 -8.17 -14.18
CA GLN A 261 -5.48 -9.25 -14.45
C GLN A 261 -4.67 -9.54 -13.19
N MET A 262 -4.30 -10.81 -13.02
CA MET A 262 -3.58 -11.26 -11.84
C MET A 262 -2.44 -12.17 -12.27
N PHE A 263 -1.24 -11.85 -11.79
CA PHE A 263 0.00 -12.53 -12.16
C PHE A 263 0.72 -12.99 -10.90
N CYS A 264 1.17 -14.24 -10.90
CA CYS A 264 2.07 -14.75 -9.86
C CYS A 264 3.52 -14.52 -10.28
N TYR A 265 4.38 -14.25 -9.30
CA TYR A 265 5.82 -14.20 -9.52
C TYR A 265 6.58 -14.77 -8.32
N GLY A 266 7.73 -15.37 -8.60
CA GLY A 266 8.55 -16.05 -7.60
C GLY A 266 9.61 -16.94 -8.26
N PRO A 267 10.30 -17.79 -7.47
CA PRO A 267 11.16 -18.84 -8.00
C PRO A 267 10.41 -19.75 -8.98
N SER A 268 11.12 -20.36 -9.93
CA SER A 268 10.48 -21.26 -10.89
C SER A 268 9.90 -22.49 -10.18
N PRO A 269 8.60 -22.78 -10.33
CA PRO A 269 8.05 -24.04 -9.83
C PRO A 269 8.50 -25.26 -10.68
N TYR A 270 9.10 -25.03 -11.85
CA TYR A 270 9.47 -26.07 -12.82
C TYR A 270 10.98 -26.29 -12.96
N VAL A 271 11.81 -25.33 -12.50
CA VAL A 271 13.27 -25.37 -12.67
C VAL A 271 13.94 -25.42 -11.31
N VAL A 272 14.19 -26.64 -10.82
CA VAL A 272 14.89 -26.93 -9.54
C VAL A 272 16.34 -26.41 -9.52
N LYS A 273 16.91 -26.07 -10.68
CA LYS A 273 18.35 -25.80 -10.82
C LYS A 273 18.80 -24.37 -10.52
N ASP A 274 17.90 -23.41 -10.38
CA ASP A 274 18.29 -22.04 -9.99
C ASP A 274 17.22 -21.34 -9.14
N PRO A 275 17.30 -21.45 -7.80
CA PRO A 275 16.36 -20.81 -6.89
C PRO A 275 16.49 -19.26 -6.89
N SER A 276 17.49 -18.69 -7.56
CA SER A 276 17.67 -17.24 -7.64
C SER A 276 16.94 -16.58 -8.82
N SER A 277 16.53 -17.37 -9.81
CA SER A 277 15.82 -16.89 -10.99
C SER A 277 14.33 -16.67 -10.70
N LEU A 278 13.84 -15.48 -11.01
CA LEU A 278 12.43 -15.11 -10.87
C LEU A 278 11.69 -15.30 -12.19
N TYR A 279 10.45 -15.77 -12.10
CA TYR A 279 9.56 -15.95 -13.24
C TYR A 279 8.20 -15.32 -12.96
N VAL A 280 7.48 -15.00 -14.03
CA VAL A 280 6.08 -14.60 -13.98
C VAL A 280 5.25 -15.67 -14.65
N TRP A 281 4.13 -16.03 -14.05
CA TRP A 281 3.16 -16.93 -14.66
C TRP A 281 1.75 -16.46 -14.34
N GLU A 282 0.82 -16.73 -15.26
CA GLU A 282 -0.59 -16.53 -15.02
C GLU A 282 -1.08 -17.48 -13.92
N LEU A 283 -2.14 -17.09 -13.21
CA LEU A 283 -2.75 -17.88 -12.14
C LEU A 283 -2.86 -19.36 -12.51
N PRO A 284 -2.49 -20.28 -11.60
CA PRO A 284 -2.89 -21.68 -11.72
C PRO A 284 -4.42 -21.72 -11.89
N HIS A 285 -4.93 -22.46 -12.89
CA HIS A 285 -6.36 -22.60 -13.21
C HIS A 285 -7.27 -23.03 -12.03
N LYS A 286 -6.71 -23.26 -10.84
CA LYS A 286 -7.36 -23.67 -9.59
C LYS A 286 -7.62 -22.53 -8.60
N LEU A 287 -7.05 -21.34 -8.82
CA LEU A 287 -7.40 -20.15 -8.03
C LEU A 287 -8.60 -19.47 -8.67
N LEU A 288 -9.79 -19.97 -8.33
CA LEU A 288 -11.03 -19.26 -8.59
C LEU A 288 -11.04 -18.02 -7.70
N LEU A 289 -10.62 -16.87 -8.24
CA LEU A 289 -10.98 -15.59 -7.65
C LEU A 289 -12.51 -15.55 -7.49
N PRO A 290 -13.05 -15.01 -6.38
CA PRO A 290 -14.49 -14.91 -6.15
C PRO A 290 -15.22 -13.97 -7.14
N ALA A 291 -14.56 -13.56 -8.24
CA ALA A 291 -15.21 -13.04 -9.43
C ALA A 291 -16.03 -14.12 -10.19
N GLY A 292 -16.10 -15.35 -9.68
CA GLY A 292 -17.15 -16.33 -9.99
C GLY A 292 -18.05 -16.53 -8.78
N LYS A 293 -19.37 -16.36 -8.98
CA LYS A 293 -20.46 -16.57 -8.00
C LYS A 293 -20.06 -17.49 -6.83
N CYS A 294 -19.82 -16.90 -5.67
CA CYS A 294 -19.68 -17.64 -4.42
C CYS A 294 -20.97 -18.45 -4.17
N ARG A 295 -20.90 -19.78 -4.29
CA ARG A 295 -22.06 -20.67 -4.11
C ARG A 295 -22.26 -21.15 -2.68
N CYS A 296 -21.57 -20.58 -1.69
CA CYS A 296 -21.84 -20.95 -0.31
C CYS A 296 -23.23 -20.43 0.10
N GLY A 297 -23.90 -21.14 1.00
CA GLY A 297 -25.28 -20.83 1.40
C GLY A 297 -25.46 -19.39 1.87
N ASP A 298 -24.46 -18.81 2.55
CA ASP A 298 -24.50 -17.43 3.03
C ASP A 298 -24.38 -16.40 1.90
N CYS A 299 -23.53 -16.63 0.91
CA CYS A 299 -23.41 -15.77 -0.27
C CYS A 299 -24.69 -15.78 -1.11
N VAL A 300 -25.31 -16.95 -1.30
CA VAL A 300 -26.59 -17.09 -2.03
C VAL A 300 -27.71 -16.37 -1.29
N ASN A 301 -27.79 -16.52 0.04
CA ASN A 301 -28.76 -15.80 0.86
C ASN A 301 -28.52 -14.28 0.83
N ARG A 302 -27.25 -13.84 0.78
CA ARG A 302 -26.89 -12.41 0.69
C ARG A 302 -27.21 -11.81 -0.68
N GLU A 303 -27.04 -12.56 -1.77
CA GLU A 303 -27.48 -12.15 -3.12
C GLU A 303 -29.01 -12.02 -3.21
N VAL A 304 -29.76 -12.97 -2.63
CA VAL A 304 -31.23 -12.91 -2.58
C VAL A 304 -31.69 -11.70 -1.77
N LYS A 305 -31.10 -11.46 -0.59
CA LYS A 305 -31.37 -10.26 0.20
C LYS A 305 -30.98 -8.98 -0.53
N MET A 306 -29.80 -8.93 -1.17
CA MET A 306 -29.38 -7.73 -1.90
C MET A 306 -30.33 -7.37 -3.03
N LYS A 307 -30.93 -8.34 -3.73
CA LYS A 307 -31.96 -8.09 -4.75
C LYS A 307 -33.24 -7.45 -4.21
N GLU A 308 -33.59 -7.71 -2.95
CA GLU A 308 -34.76 -7.09 -2.29
C GLU A 308 -34.48 -5.65 -1.81
N TYR A 309 -33.22 -5.24 -1.70
CA TYR A 309 -32.80 -3.93 -1.18
C TYR A 309 -32.09 -3.03 -2.21
N LEU A 310 -32.11 -3.36 -3.51
CA LEU A 310 -31.52 -2.47 -4.53
C LEU A 310 -32.30 -1.15 -4.56
N PRO A 311 -31.69 0.00 -4.22
CA PRO A 311 -32.23 1.28 -4.64
C PRO A 311 -32.18 1.32 -6.17
N GLU A 312 -33.13 1.97 -6.83
CA GLU A 312 -33.06 2.23 -8.27
C GLU A 312 -31.67 2.79 -8.62
N TRP A 313 -30.88 2.05 -9.39
CA TRP A 313 -29.53 2.46 -9.75
C TRP A 313 -29.59 3.75 -10.57
N ILE A 314 -28.92 4.80 -10.09
CA ILE A 314 -28.69 6.00 -10.89
C ILE A 314 -27.63 5.66 -11.94
N ASP A 315 -28.05 5.61 -13.20
CA ASP A 315 -27.17 5.56 -14.37
C ASP A 315 -26.40 6.88 -14.46
N TRP A 316 -25.17 6.90 -13.93
CA TRP A 316 -24.32 8.10 -13.90
C TRP A 316 -23.92 8.58 -15.31
N GLN A 317 -24.09 7.77 -16.37
CA GLN A 317 -23.83 8.18 -17.75
C GLN A 317 -24.97 9.00 -18.38
N LYS A 318 -26.11 9.17 -17.69
CA LYS A 318 -27.27 9.90 -18.22
C LYS A 318 -27.53 11.28 -17.63
N LYS A 319 -26.66 11.80 -16.75
CA LYS A 319 -26.75 13.21 -16.34
C LYS A 319 -25.97 14.10 -17.32
N ARG A 320 -26.69 14.67 -18.28
CA ARG A 320 -26.30 15.91 -18.97
C ARG A 320 -26.52 17.11 -18.06
#